data_AF-A0A8H2XG97-F1
#
_entry.id   AF-A0A8H2XG97-F1
#
_cell.length_a   1.000
_cell.length_b   1.000
_cell.length_c   1.000
_cell.angle_alpha   90.00
_cell.angle_beta   90.00
_cell.angle_gamma   90.00
#
_symmetry.space_group_name_H-M   'P 1'
#
loop_
_entity.id
_entity.type
_entity.pdbx_description
1 polymer ?
#
loop_
_entity_poly.entity_id
_entity_poly.type
_entity_poly.pdbx_seq_one_letter_code
_entity_poly.pdbx_strand_id
1 'polypeptide(L)'
;MSECTDLVRTTRRVEYNVTSHDVTQNANRARQLSVQWASWLSHTRPDPPTIQELQADLLRRQRLQHNVRMIEARDREERERQMITAQAEPQPMRVAEGGVQHAPQNPAGQEQQKDIEDPWEKAKKEAPPEEPTAWQPQIARRR
;
A
#
# COMPACT_ATOMS: atom_id res chain seq x y z
N MET A 1 -20.77 28.60 14.13
CA MET A 1 -21.89 27.97 14.85
C MET A 1 -22.34 26.81 14.00
N SER A 2 -21.82 25.61 14.26
CA SER A 2 -22.20 24.41 13.50
C SER A 2 -23.24 23.67 14.33
N GLU A 3 -24.46 23.69 13.82
CA GLU A 3 -25.65 23.18 14.46
C GLU A 3 -25.50 21.68 14.73
N CYS A 4 -25.65 21.30 16.00
CA CYS A 4 -25.73 19.90 16.41
C CYS A 4 -27.16 19.43 16.15
N THR A 5 -27.49 19.23 14.87
CA THR A 5 -28.81 18.75 14.46
C THR A 5 -28.85 17.22 14.49
N ASP A 6 -29.72 16.74 15.37
CA ASP A 6 -30.41 15.46 15.36
C ASP A 6 -29.67 14.17 15.72
N LEU A 7 -29.98 13.66 16.93
CA LEU A 7 -29.72 12.30 17.39
C LEU A 7 -30.61 11.22 16.70
N VAL A 8 -31.18 11.52 15.53
CA VAL A 8 -31.83 10.51 14.68
C VAL A 8 -30.77 9.99 13.73
N ARG A 9 -30.37 8.72 13.89
CA ARG A 9 -29.46 8.05 12.94
C ARG A 9 -30.06 8.13 11.54
N THR A 10 -29.59 9.07 10.72
CA THR A 10 -30.10 9.28 9.37
C THR A 10 -29.91 7.98 8.58
N THR A 11 -30.98 7.33 8.17
CA THR A 11 -30.89 6.10 7.38
C THR A 11 -30.39 6.42 5.99
N ARG A 12 -29.19 5.95 5.63
CA ARG A 12 -28.64 6.03 4.28
C ARG A 12 -28.98 4.73 3.55
N ARG A 13 -29.57 4.82 2.35
CA ARG A 13 -29.97 3.64 1.54
C ARG A 13 -29.50 3.78 0.10
N VAL A 14 -29.25 2.64 -0.55
CA VAL A 14 -28.96 2.56 -1.99
C VAL A 14 -30.08 1.80 -2.66
N GLU A 15 -30.60 2.37 -3.73
CA GLU A 15 -31.59 1.74 -4.60
C GLU A 15 -30.88 1.28 -5.88
N TYR A 16 -30.97 -0.02 -6.17
CA TYR A 16 -30.39 -0.58 -7.39
C TYR A 16 -31.40 -0.49 -8.53
N ASN A 17 -30.95 -0.15 -9.73
CA ASN A 17 -31.81 0.08 -10.91
C ASN A 17 -32.42 -1.20 -11.53
N VAL A 18 -32.22 -2.39 -10.94
CA VAL A 18 -32.66 -3.66 -11.52
C VAL A 18 -33.85 -4.21 -10.73
N THR A 19 -34.93 -4.56 -11.44
CA THR A 19 -36.21 -5.09 -10.91
C THR A 19 -36.10 -6.44 -10.19
N SER A 20 -34.90 -7.02 -10.10
CA SER A 20 -34.68 -8.27 -9.39
C SER A 20 -34.56 -7.99 -7.90
N HIS A 21 -35.62 -8.30 -7.15
CA HIS A 21 -35.67 -8.20 -5.68
C HIS A 21 -35.00 -9.39 -4.97
N ASP A 22 -34.05 -10.06 -5.61
CA ASP A 22 -33.31 -11.16 -4.98
C ASP A 22 -32.36 -10.60 -3.91
N VAL A 23 -32.62 -10.97 -2.65
CA VAL A 23 -31.85 -10.57 -1.47
C VAL A 23 -30.38 -11.00 -1.60
N THR A 24 -30.12 -12.17 -2.19
CA THR A 24 -28.76 -12.69 -2.37
C THR A 24 -27.99 -11.87 -3.39
N GLN A 25 -28.64 -11.46 -4.48
CA GLN A 25 -28.05 -10.60 -5.49
C GLN A 25 -27.74 -9.21 -4.93
N ASN A 26 -28.63 -8.65 -4.13
CA ASN A 26 -28.43 -7.36 -3.46
C ASN A 26 -27.26 -7.39 -2.48
N ALA A 27 -27.11 -8.47 -1.70
CA ALA A 27 -25.98 -8.65 -0.80
C ALA A 27 -24.64 -8.71 -1.55
N ASN A 28 -24.59 -9.40 -2.70
CA ASN A 28 -23.40 -9.43 -3.54
C ASN A 28 -23.08 -8.06 -4.15
N ARG A 29 -24.11 -7.30 -4.58
CA ARG A 29 -23.93 -5.93 -5.09
C ARG A 29 -23.42 -4.97 -4.02
N ALA A 30 -23.88 -5.11 -2.79
CA ALA A 30 -23.37 -4.31 -1.67
C ALA A 30 -21.86 -4.54 -1.45
N ARG A 31 -21.36 -5.76 -1.67
CA ARG A 31 -19.91 -6.07 -1.62
C ARG A 31 -19.12 -5.53 -2.82
N GLN A 32 -19.79 -5.30 -3.95
CA GLN A 32 -19.19 -4.76 -5.17
C GLN A 32 -19.17 -3.23 -5.22
N LEU A 33 -19.79 -2.55 -4.24
CA LEU A 33 -19.74 -1.10 -4.14
C LEU A 33 -18.30 -0.62 -3.98
N SER A 34 -18.01 0.56 -4.53
CA SER A 34 -16.71 1.19 -4.26
C SER A 34 -16.56 1.44 -2.76
N VAL A 35 -15.32 1.41 -2.28
CA VAL A 35 -15.01 1.67 -0.86
C VAL A 35 -15.57 3.02 -0.42
N GLN A 36 -15.56 4.02 -1.30
CA GLN A 36 -16.08 5.36 -1.00
C GLN A 36 -17.60 5.35 -0.73
N TRP A 37 -18.37 4.58 -1.50
CA TRP A 37 -19.80 4.38 -1.24
C TRP A 37 -20.02 3.60 0.06
N ALA A 38 -19.23 2.55 0.31
CA ALA A 38 -19.32 1.80 1.56
C ALA A 38 -19.06 2.70 2.79
N SER A 39 -18.04 3.56 2.74
CA SER A 39 -17.71 4.50 3.81
C SER A 39 -18.79 5.56 4.06
N TRP A 40 -19.49 5.98 3.00
CA TRP A 40 -20.63 6.88 3.15
C TRP A 40 -21.85 6.15 3.72
N LEU A 41 -22.12 4.92 3.30
CA LEU A 41 -23.22 4.12 3.85
C LEU A 41 -23.00 3.69 5.30
N SER A 42 -21.75 3.53 5.72
CA SER A 42 -21.36 3.24 7.11
C SER A 42 -21.30 4.48 8.01
N HIS A 43 -21.70 5.65 7.51
CA HIS A 43 -21.66 6.93 8.22
C HIS A 43 -20.25 7.38 8.64
N THR A 44 -19.20 6.79 8.07
CA THR A 44 -17.81 7.19 8.33
C THR A 44 -17.43 8.44 7.56
N ARG A 45 -18.03 8.66 6.38
CA ARG A 45 -17.86 9.87 5.58
C ARG A 45 -19.12 10.76 5.68
N PRO A 46 -18.99 12.08 5.91
CA PRO A 46 -20.15 12.98 5.94
C PRO A 46 -20.78 13.13 4.55
N ASP A 47 -19.96 13.51 3.56
CA ASP A 47 -20.41 13.80 2.20
C ASP A 47 -20.44 12.55 1.31
N PRO A 48 -21.40 12.45 0.37
CA PRO A 48 -21.41 11.38 -0.61
C PRO A 48 -20.21 11.48 -1.56
N PRO A 49 -19.73 10.34 -2.09
CA PRO A 49 -18.67 10.36 -3.10
C PRO A 49 -19.13 11.06 -4.38
N THR A 50 -18.22 11.81 -5.00
CA THR A 50 -18.52 12.46 -6.29
C THR A 50 -18.24 11.53 -7.47
N ILE A 51 -18.89 11.78 -8.60
CA ILE A 51 -18.67 10.96 -9.81
C ILE A 51 -17.20 11.03 -10.27
N GLN A 52 -16.58 12.20 -10.16
CA GLN A 52 -15.17 12.40 -10.54
C GLN A 52 -14.22 11.56 -9.66
N GLU A 53 -14.46 11.50 -8.34
CA GLU A 53 -13.69 10.65 -7.43
C GLU A 53 -13.78 9.18 -7.81
N LEU A 54 -14.98 8.71 -8.15
CA LEU A 54 -15.21 7.31 -8.55
C LEU A 54 -14.50 6.98 -9.87
N GLN A 55 -14.50 7.91 -10.84
CA GLN A 55 -13.77 7.76 -12.09
C GLN A 55 -12.25 7.74 -11.88
N ALA A 56 -11.74 8.64 -11.04
CA ALA A 56 -10.32 8.67 -10.69
C ALA A 56 -9.88 7.38 -10.01
N ASP A 57 -10.70 6.82 -9.12
CA ASP A 57 -10.43 5.53 -8.48
C ASP A 57 -10.39 4.37 -9.48
N LEU A 58 -11.32 4.34 -10.45
CA LEU A 58 -11.30 3.35 -11.53
C LEU A 58 -9.99 3.39 -12.33
N LEU A 59 -9.58 4.60 -12.76
CA LEU A 59 -8.33 4.79 -13.51
C LEU A 59 -7.11 4.39 -12.68
N ARG A 60 -7.09 4.75 -11.39
CA ARG A 60 -6.03 4.36 -10.46
C ARG A 60 -5.93 2.84 -10.35
N ARG A 61 -7.07 2.14 -10.17
CA ARG A 61 -7.10 0.67 -10.08
C ARG A 61 -6.59 0.01 -11.36
N GLN A 62 -6.95 0.53 -12.54
CA GLN A 62 -6.43 0.03 -13.82
C GLN A 62 -4.91 0.16 -13.92
N ARG A 63 -4.35 1.32 -13.57
CA ARG A 63 -2.90 1.55 -13.54
C ARG A 63 -2.20 0.61 -12.57
N LEU A 64 -2.78 0.44 -11.38
CA LEU A 64 -2.24 -0.46 -10.37
C LEU A 64 -2.20 -1.90 -10.87
N GLN A 65 -3.28 -2.41 -11.47
CA GLN A 65 -3.33 -3.76 -12.02
C GLN A 65 -2.27 -3.97 -13.11
N HIS A 66 -2.05 -2.97 -13.96
CA HIS A 66 -0.97 -3.02 -14.95
C HIS A 66 0.41 -3.09 -14.29
N ASN A 67 0.68 -2.24 -13.30
CA ASN A 67 1.96 -2.23 -12.59
C ASN A 67 2.21 -3.53 -11.83
N VAL A 68 1.19 -4.07 -11.17
CA VAL A 68 1.25 -5.37 -10.48
C VAL A 68 1.63 -6.47 -11.46
N ARG A 69 0.99 -6.52 -12.64
CA ARG A 69 1.34 -7.51 -13.67
C ARG A 69 2.80 -7.42 -14.11
N MET A 70 3.32 -6.20 -14.26
CA MET A 70 4.73 -5.99 -14.63
C MET A 70 5.70 -6.45 -13.55
N ILE A 71 5.37 -6.22 -12.27
CA ILE A 71 6.17 -6.67 -11.13
C ILE A 71 6.11 -8.20 -11.03
N GLU A 72 4.93 -8.80 -11.08
CA GLU A 72 4.75 -10.25 -11.02
C GLU A 72 5.51 -11.00 -12.13
N ALA A 73 5.64 -10.41 -13.32
CA ALA A 73 6.43 -10.98 -14.40
C ALA A 73 7.93 -10.98 -14.05
N ARG A 74 8.44 -9.87 -13.52
CA ARG A 74 9.85 -9.75 -13.08
C ARG A 74 10.15 -10.68 -11.91
N ASP A 75 9.27 -10.72 -10.92
CA ASP A 75 9.41 -11.56 -9.73
C ASP A 75 9.43 -13.05 -10.10
N ARG A 76 8.67 -13.45 -11.15
CA ARG A 76 8.68 -14.82 -11.65
C ARG A 76 10.03 -15.18 -12.27
N GLU A 77 10.57 -14.33 -13.14
CA GLU A 77 11.89 -14.54 -13.76
C GLU A 77 13.00 -14.59 -12.72
N GLU A 78 12.94 -13.70 -11.72
CA GLU A 78 13.91 -13.69 -10.63
C GLU A 78 13.81 -14.95 -9.77
N ARG A 79 12.59 -15.38 -9.44
CA ARG A 79 12.36 -16.62 -8.68
C ARG A 79 12.89 -17.84 -9.42
N GLU A 80 12.72 -17.92 -10.74
CA GLU A 80 13.29 -18.99 -11.55
C GLU A 80 14.83 -18.98 -11.51
N ARG A 81 15.45 -17.80 -11.61
CA ARG A 81 16.92 -17.66 -11.47
C ARG A 81 17.41 -18.09 -10.09
N GLN A 82 16.75 -17.64 -9.03
CA GLN A 82 17.09 -18.03 -7.66
C GLN A 82 16.94 -19.54 -7.43
N MET A 83 15.91 -20.17 -8.02
CA MET A 83 15.73 -21.63 -7.93
C MET A 83 16.85 -22.41 -8.65
N ILE A 84 17.37 -21.90 -9.76
CA ILE A 84 18.51 -22.51 -10.47
C ILE A 84 19.80 -22.35 -9.65
N THR A 85 20.07 -21.15 -9.13
CA THR A 85 21.24 -20.92 -8.28
C THR A 85 21.19 -21.73 -6.98
N ALA A 86 20.02 -21.82 -6.33
CA ALA A 86 19.84 -22.61 -5.11
C ALA A 86 19.97 -24.13 -5.34
N GLN A 87 19.67 -24.63 -6.55
CA GLN A 87 19.94 -26.02 -6.92
C GLN A 87 21.41 -26.28 -7.31
N ALA A 88 22.14 -25.24 -7.73
CA ALA A 88 23.54 -25.34 -8.13
C ALA A 88 24.51 -25.28 -6.94
N GLU A 89 24.13 -24.73 -5.78
CA GLU A 89 24.94 -24.78 -4.57
C GLU A 89 24.68 -26.06 -3.75
N PRO A 90 25.68 -26.93 -3.53
CA PRO A 90 25.58 -27.99 -2.53
C PRO A 90 25.51 -27.34 -1.14
N GLN A 91 24.43 -27.59 -0.42
CA GLN A 91 24.16 -27.04 0.92
C GLN A 91 25.38 -27.16 1.84
N PRO A 92 26.02 -26.05 2.29
CA PRO A 92 26.90 -26.13 3.43
C PRO A 92 26.02 -26.34 4.67
N MET A 93 26.23 -27.49 5.31
CA MET A 93 25.67 -27.89 6.59
C MET A 93 25.68 -26.71 7.58
N ARG A 94 24.51 -26.14 7.90
CA ARG A 94 24.39 -25.04 8.86
C ARG A 94 24.69 -25.56 10.27
N VAL A 95 25.89 -25.27 10.76
CA VAL A 95 26.22 -25.36 12.19
C VAL A 95 25.57 -24.15 12.87
N ALA A 96 24.75 -24.42 13.88
CA ALA A 96 24.14 -23.39 14.69
C ALA A 96 25.18 -22.81 15.66
N GLU A 97 25.54 -21.53 15.48
CA GLU A 97 26.18 -20.63 16.45
C GLU A 97 26.22 -19.26 15.75
N GLY A 98 25.49 -18.23 16.16
CA GLY A 98 25.69 -17.50 17.41
C GLY A 98 26.68 -16.36 17.17
N GLY A 99 26.20 -15.10 17.09
CA GLY A 99 27.07 -13.93 17.28
C GLY A 99 27.08 -12.89 16.16
N VAL A 100 26.51 -11.73 16.49
CA VAL A 100 26.64 -10.42 15.83
C VAL A 100 28.12 -10.03 15.70
N GLN A 101 28.53 -9.47 14.55
CA GLN A 101 29.37 -8.27 14.45
C GLN A 101 29.66 -7.84 12.99
N HIS A 102 29.13 -6.65 12.65
CA HIS A 102 29.54 -5.86 11.50
C HIS A 102 30.89 -5.16 11.78
N ALA A 103 31.84 -5.27 10.86
CA ALA A 103 32.85 -4.24 10.57
C ALA A 103 33.49 -4.51 9.20
N PRO A 104 33.53 -3.54 8.25
CA PRO A 104 34.15 -3.76 6.95
C PRO A 104 35.61 -3.27 6.93
N GLN A 105 36.50 -4.06 6.32
CA GLN A 105 37.83 -3.63 5.89
C GLN A 105 37.94 -3.82 4.36
N ASN A 106 37.98 -2.68 3.64
CA ASN A 106 38.64 -2.28 2.36
C ASN A 106 39.35 -3.32 1.44
N PRO A 107 39.77 -2.98 0.20
CA PRO A 107 39.41 -1.87 -0.73
C PRO A 107 39.24 -2.30 -2.23
N ALA A 108 38.89 -1.31 -3.07
CA ALA A 108 39.27 -1.14 -4.49
C ALA A 108 38.75 -2.10 -5.59
N GLY A 109 38.02 -1.52 -6.55
CA GLY A 109 37.71 -2.13 -7.85
C GLY A 109 36.53 -1.45 -8.54
N GLN A 110 36.81 -0.37 -9.27
CA GLN A 110 35.87 0.41 -10.07
C GLN A 110 35.39 -0.39 -11.30
N GLU A 111 34.17 -0.13 -11.80
CA GLU A 111 33.94 0.38 -13.18
C GLU A 111 32.43 0.60 -13.53
N GLN A 112 32.14 1.85 -13.92
CA GLN A 112 31.30 2.32 -15.04
C GLN A 112 29.76 2.22 -15.04
N GLN A 113 29.15 3.32 -14.57
CA GLN A 113 28.19 4.21 -15.25
C GLN A 113 26.94 3.64 -15.96
N LYS A 114 25.76 3.99 -15.41
CA LYS A 114 24.68 4.68 -16.14
C LYS A 114 24.01 5.66 -15.18
N ASP A 115 24.06 6.95 -15.51
CA ASP A 115 23.36 8.04 -14.83
C ASP A 115 21.84 7.87 -14.93
N ILE A 116 21.30 6.97 -14.12
CA ILE A 116 19.94 7.06 -13.62
C ILE A 116 20.16 7.62 -12.23
N GLU A 117 19.95 8.92 -12.05
CA GLU A 117 19.90 9.47 -10.70
C GLU A 117 18.83 8.68 -9.95
N ASP A 118 19.29 7.77 -9.08
CA ASP A 118 18.41 6.98 -8.24
C ASP A 118 17.63 8.00 -7.39
N PRO A 119 16.30 8.08 -7.52
CA PRO A 119 15.50 9.08 -6.79
C PRO A 119 15.75 9.01 -5.28
N TRP A 120 16.25 7.88 -4.77
CA TRP A 120 16.66 7.70 -3.38
C TRP A 120 18.01 8.29 -3.01
N GLU A 121 18.93 8.44 -3.96
CA GLU A 121 20.20 9.16 -3.72
C GLU A 121 19.97 10.66 -3.61
N LYS A 122 19.02 11.20 -4.39
CA LYS A 122 18.62 12.61 -4.26
C LYS A 122 17.97 12.88 -2.90
N ALA A 123 17.10 11.99 -2.44
CA ALA A 123 16.47 12.09 -1.13
C ALA A 123 17.47 12.03 0.04
N LYS A 124 18.55 11.24 -0.08
CA LYS A 124 19.63 11.19 0.92
C LYS A 124 20.50 12.44 0.93
N LYS A 125 20.78 13.03 -0.23
CA LYS A 125 21.61 14.24 -0.36
C LYS A 125 20.89 15.51 0.11
N GLU A 126 19.59 15.58 -0.10
CA GLU A 126 18.76 16.72 0.33
C GLU A 126 18.28 16.58 1.79
N ALA A 127 18.53 15.44 2.44
CA ALA A 127 18.19 15.24 3.85
C ALA A 127 19.09 16.09 4.76
N PRO A 128 18.54 17.00 5.58
CA PRO A 128 19.28 17.66 6.65
C PRO A 128 19.90 16.61 7.59
N PRO A 129 21.11 16.83 8.13
CA PRO A 129 21.73 15.94 9.10
C PRO A 129 21.05 16.11 10.46
N GLU A 130 19.81 15.68 10.57
CA GLU A 130 19.12 15.55 11.84
C GLU A 130 18.81 14.07 12.05
N GLU A 131 19.38 13.53 13.12
CA GLU A 131 19.06 12.22 13.67
C GLU A 131 17.55 11.97 13.58
N PRO A 132 17.08 10.77 13.20
CA PRO A 132 15.65 10.52 13.10
C PRO A 132 15.02 10.82 14.46
N THR A 133 14.30 11.94 14.55
CA THR A 133 13.52 12.29 15.73
C THR A 133 12.59 11.12 15.96
N ALA A 134 12.88 10.32 16.99
CA ALA A 134 12.06 9.19 17.35
C ALA A 134 10.62 9.68 17.51
N TRP A 135 9.67 8.99 16.89
CA TRP A 135 8.27 9.39 16.93
C TRP A 135 7.78 9.42 18.39
N GLN A 136 7.61 10.62 18.95
CA GLN A 136 7.14 10.81 20.33
C GLN A 136 5.61 11.04 20.32
N PRO A 137 4.80 10.12 20.87
CA PRO A 137 3.36 10.34 20.98
C PRO A 137 3.07 11.47 21.98
N GLN A 138 2.46 12.56 21.50
CA GLN A 138 1.99 13.67 22.33
C GLN A 138 0.70 13.24 23.07
N ILE A 139 0.83 12.73 24.29
CA ILE A 139 -0.32 12.37 25.13
C ILE A 139 -0.87 13.65 25.78
N ALA A 140 -1.85 14.29 25.14
CA ALA A 140 -2.55 15.42 25.73
C ALA A 140 -3.41 14.96 26.92
N ARG A 141 -2.97 15.26 28.15
CA ARG A 141 -3.78 15.05 29.36
C ARG A 141 -4.91 16.07 29.39
N ARG A 142 -6.15 15.62 29.13
CA ARG A 142 -7.36 16.43 29.40
C ARG A 142 -7.53 16.56 30.92
N ARG A 143 -7.71 17.79 31.41
CA ARG A 143 -8.16 18.11 32.77
C ARG A 143 -9.66 18.36 32.78
#